data_AF-A0A818X4F3-F1
#
_entry.id   AF-A0A818X4F3-F1
#
_cell.length_a   1.000
_cell.length_b   1.000
_cell.length_c   1.000
_cell.angle_alpha   90.00
_cell.angle_beta   90.00
_cell.angle_gamma   90.00
#
_symmetry.space_group_name_H-M   'P 1'
#
loop_
_entity.id
_entity.type
_entity.pdbx_description
1 polymer ?
#
loop_
_entity_poly.entity_id
_entity_poly.type
_entity_poly.pdbx_seq_one_letter_code
_entity_poly.pdbx_strand_id
1 'polypeptide(L)'
;MLPANGIFARFTAMSAHLSILIMIFKERSQYVDFCGYPSSDYRDLTDTRFIIALTFSIALLIIELIIFLLGTSLLRNKVTFATTLLHSSGAISLAFMVFTRWCSVSFWPVFAICSIIPFFIEIINAIGYNISN
;
A
#
# COMPACT_ATOMS: atom_id res chain seq x y z
N MET A 1 -14.10 23.00 0.65
CA MET A 1 -14.22 21.70 -0.06
C MET A 1 -13.02 21.54 -0.97
N LEU A 2 -12.31 20.41 -0.93
CA LEU A 2 -11.56 19.99 -2.12
C LEU A 2 -12.57 19.81 -3.26
N PRO A 3 -12.21 20.13 -4.52
CA PRO A 3 -13.06 19.81 -5.65
C PRO A 3 -13.24 18.28 -5.72
N ALA A 4 -14.30 17.80 -6.38
CA ALA A 4 -14.59 16.36 -6.52
C ALA A 4 -13.40 15.55 -7.09
N ASN A 5 -12.46 16.23 -7.76
CA ASN A 5 -11.20 15.67 -8.25
C ASN A 5 -10.32 15.03 -7.16
N GLY A 6 -10.28 15.57 -5.94
CA GLY A 6 -9.41 15.06 -4.87
C GLY A 6 -9.86 13.70 -4.33
N ILE A 7 -11.17 13.50 -4.21
CA ILE A 7 -11.76 12.22 -3.78
C ILE A 7 -11.50 11.15 -4.82
N PHE A 8 -11.76 11.46 -6.09
CA PHE A 8 -11.55 10.53 -7.19
C PHE A 8 -10.07 10.16 -7.34
N ALA A 9 -9.17 11.14 -7.28
CA ALA A 9 -7.73 10.90 -7.35
C ALA A 9 -7.25 9.94 -6.26
N ARG A 10 -7.75 10.11 -5.03
CA ARG A 10 -7.41 9.20 -3.93
C ARG A 10 -7.89 7.78 -4.19
N PHE A 11 -9.16 7.62 -4.57
CA PHE A 11 -9.72 6.31 -4.88
C PHE A 11 -8.91 5.60 -5.96
N THR A 12 -8.60 6.30 -7.06
CA THR A 12 -7.76 5.76 -8.14
C THR A 12 -6.37 5.36 -7.65
N ALA A 13 -5.71 6.19 -6.83
CA ALA A 13 -4.40 5.87 -6.28
C ALA A 13 -4.42 4.61 -5.40
N MET A 14 -5.42 4.48 -4.53
CA MET A 14 -5.62 3.29 -3.68
C MET A 14 -5.89 2.04 -4.52
N SER A 15 -6.79 2.13 -5.52
CA SER A 15 -7.10 1.01 -6.41
C SER A 15 -5.87 0.56 -7.20
N ALA A 16 -5.10 1.49 -7.77
CA ALA A 16 -3.87 1.16 -8.50
C ALA A 16 -2.84 0.48 -7.60
N HIS A 17 -2.62 1.01 -6.39
CA HIS A 17 -1.71 0.41 -5.43
C HIS A 17 -2.16 -1.03 -5.07
N LEU A 18 -3.45 -1.23 -4.78
CA LEU A 18 -4.00 -2.55 -4.45
C LEU A 18 -3.85 -3.55 -5.61
N SER A 19 -4.18 -3.14 -6.83
CA SER A 19 -4.06 -4.01 -8.01
C SER A 19 -2.63 -4.48 -8.22
N ILE A 20 -1.64 -3.58 -8.10
CA ILE A 20 -0.22 -3.94 -8.28
C ILE A 20 0.25 -4.85 -7.13
N LEU A 21 -0.16 -4.59 -5.88
CA LEU A 21 0.16 -5.48 -4.75
C LEU A 21 -0.35 -6.91 -5.00
N ILE A 22 -1.57 -7.07 -5.51
CA ILE A 22 -2.15 -8.38 -5.83
C ILE A 22 -1.35 -9.06 -6.96
N MET A 23 -0.96 -8.31 -7.99
CA MET A 23 -0.11 -8.84 -9.07
C MET A 23 1.23 -9.34 -8.55
N ILE A 24 1.92 -8.54 -7.74
CA ILE A 24 3.20 -8.92 -7.12
C ILE A 24 3.02 -10.13 -6.20
N PHE A 25 1.94 -10.19 -5.41
CA PHE A 25 1.67 -11.32 -4.54
C PHE A 25 1.51 -12.64 -5.31
N LYS A 26 0.83 -12.60 -6.46
CA LYS A 26 0.65 -13.76 -7.32
C LYS A 26 1.98 -14.24 -7.91
N GLU A 27 2.84 -13.33 -8.33
CA GLU A 27 4.14 -13.63 -8.97
C GLU A 27 5.33 -13.57 -7.99
N ARG A 28 5.08 -13.55 -6.67
CA ARG A 28 6.08 -13.21 -5.64
C ARG A 28 7.38 -14.00 -5.72
N SER A 29 7.32 -15.27 -6.13
CA SER A 29 8.48 -16.16 -6.22
C SER A 29 9.54 -15.56 -7.15
N GLN A 30 9.13 -14.95 -8.25
CA GLN A 30 10.05 -14.34 -9.22
C GLN A 30 10.89 -13.22 -8.58
N TYR A 31 10.27 -12.40 -7.72
CA TYR A 31 10.94 -11.29 -7.06
C TYR A 31 11.91 -11.74 -5.96
N VAL A 32 11.66 -12.91 -5.35
CA VAL A 32 12.61 -13.54 -4.43
C VAL A 32 13.79 -14.12 -5.22
N ASP A 33 13.52 -14.72 -6.38
CA ASP A 33 14.56 -15.27 -7.24
C ASP A 33 15.49 -14.17 -7.80
N PHE A 34 14.97 -12.97 -8.08
CA PHE A 34 15.77 -11.80 -8.50
C PHE A 34 16.77 -11.32 -7.44
N CYS A 35 16.66 -11.74 -6.18
CA CYS A 35 17.62 -11.41 -5.13
C CYS A 35 18.92 -12.22 -5.21
N GLY A 36 18.96 -13.34 -5.94
CA GLY A 36 20.17 -14.13 -6.15
C GLY A 36 20.71 -14.83 -4.90
N TYR A 37 19.84 -15.42 -4.08
CA TYR A 37 20.27 -16.12 -2.85
C TYR A 37 21.07 -17.40 -3.15
N PRO A 38 22.19 -17.64 -2.45
CA PRO A 38 23.06 -18.78 -2.71
C PRO A 38 22.55 -20.11 -2.14
N SER A 39 21.61 -20.10 -1.18
CA SER A 39 21.02 -21.31 -0.60
C SER A 39 19.49 -21.25 -0.58
N SER A 40 18.86 -22.43 -0.59
CA SER A 40 17.41 -22.59 -0.47
C SER A 40 16.86 -22.02 0.83
N ASP A 41 17.58 -22.20 1.94
CA ASP A 41 17.10 -21.78 3.26
C ASP A 41 16.92 -20.25 3.36
N TYR A 42 17.88 -19.48 2.82
CA TYR A 42 17.76 -18.02 2.77
C TYR A 42 16.66 -17.56 1.83
N ARG A 43 16.46 -18.27 0.72
CA ARG A 43 15.40 -18.00 -0.25
C ARG A 43 14.02 -18.21 0.39
N ASP A 44 13.80 -19.34 1.04
CA ASP A 44 12.50 -19.70 1.63
C ASP A 44 12.14 -18.81 2.83
N LEU A 45 13.13 -18.44 3.63
CA LEU A 45 12.96 -17.45 4.69
C LEU A 45 12.57 -16.07 4.12
N THR A 46 13.17 -15.67 3.01
CA THR A 46 12.85 -14.40 2.34
C THR A 46 11.46 -14.43 1.71
N ASP A 47 11.07 -15.53 1.04
CA ASP A 47 9.70 -15.67 0.51
C ASP A 47 8.66 -15.58 1.62
N THR A 48 8.89 -16.26 2.74
CA THR A 48 8.00 -16.19 3.91
C THR A 48 7.84 -14.75 4.42
N ARG A 49 8.96 -14.02 4.59
CA ARG A 49 8.93 -12.62 5.02
C ARG A 49 8.21 -11.72 4.01
N PHE A 50 8.39 -11.98 2.73
CA PHE A 50 7.77 -11.21 1.67
C PHE A 50 6.26 -11.45 1.59
N ILE A 51 5.81 -12.71 1.74
CA ILE A 51 4.39 -13.07 1.88
C ILE A 51 3.75 -12.29 3.03
N ILE A 52 4.41 -12.26 4.19
CA ILE A 52 3.92 -11.56 5.37
C ILE A 52 3.72 -10.08 5.04
N ALA A 53 4.75 -9.41 4.52
CA ALA A 53 4.69 -7.98 4.21
C ALA A 53 3.61 -7.64 3.16
N LEU A 54 3.48 -8.44 2.11
CA LEU A 54 2.46 -8.26 1.07
C LEU A 54 1.05 -8.50 1.62
N THR A 55 0.85 -9.54 2.43
CA THR A 55 -0.45 -9.86 3.03
C THR A 55 -0.91 -8.73 3.95
N PHE A 56 -0.02 -8.22 4.81
CA PHE A 56 -0.32 -7.05 5.64
C PHE A 56 -0.61 -5.82 4.78
N SER A 57 0.18 -5.54 3.75
CA SER A 57 -0.07 -4.40 2.85
C SER A 57 -1.46 -4.43 2.23
N ILE A 58 -1.86 -5.59 1.69
CA ILE A 58 -3.18 -5.79 1.07
C ILE A 58 -4.29 -5.62 2.12
N ALA A 59 -4.16 -6.25 3.30
CA ALA A 59 -5.17 -6.16 4.35
C ALA A 59 -5.36 -4.73 4.86
N LEU A 60 -4.26 -4.01 5.13
CA LEU A 60 -4.30 -2.62 5.59
C LEU A 60 -4.97 -1.71 4.54
N LEU A 61 -4.62 -1.88 3.26
CA LEU A 61 -5.19 -1.08 2.18
C LEU A 61 -6.68 -1.37 1.95
N ILE A 62 -7.13 -2.62 2.11
CA ILE A 62 -8.55 -2.97 2.07
C ILE A 62 -9.31 -2.31 3.22
N ILE A 63 -8.77 -2.35 4.44
CA ILE A 63 -9.39 -1.68 5.59
C ILE A 63 -9.48 -0.17 5.34
N GLU A 64 -8.40 0.44 4.83
CA GLU A 64 -8.40 1.86 4.48
C GLU A 64 -9.46 2.19 3.42
N LEU A 65 -9.60 1.34 2.39
CA LEU A 65 -10.61 1.51 1.35
C LEU A 65 -12.03 1.46 1.93
N ILE A 66 -12.30 0.55 2.88
CA ILE A 66 -13.58 0.48 3.58
C ILE A 66 -13.83 1.78 4.37
N ILE A 67 -12.86 2.23 5.17
CA ILE A 67 -12.97 3.47 5.98
C ILE A 67 -13.21 4.69 5.08
N PHE A 68 -12.53 4.75 3.93
CA PHE A 68 -12.69 5.79 2.92
C PHE A 68 -14.11 5.77 2.32
N LEU A 69 -14.62 4.60 1.93
CA LEU A 69 -15.97 4.44 1.37
C LEU A 69 -17.08 4.76 2.39
N LEU A 70 -16.83 4.54 3.68
CA LEU A 70 -17.72 4.95 4.78
C LEU A 70 -17.76 6.48 4.99
N GLY A 71 -16.87 7.24 4.34
CA GLY A 71 -16.94 8.69 4.27
C GLY A 71 -16.26 9.48 5.39
N THR A 72 -15.67 8.79 6.38
CA THR A 72 -15.07 9.41 7.57
C THR A 72 -13.92 10.39 7.28
N SER A 73 -13.24 10.22 6.14
CA SER A 73 -12.10 11.05 5.72
C SER A 73 -12.33 11.86 4.45
N LEU A 74 -13.50 11.74 3.81
CA LEU A 74 -13.79 12.39 2.52
C LEU A 74 -13.74 13.92 2.59
N LEU A 75 -14.01 14.50 3.76
CA LEU A 75 -14.11 15.95 3.94
C LEU A 75 -12.83 16.60 4.49
N ARG A 76 -11.80 15.81 4.80
CA ARG A 76 -10.57 16.30 5.43
C ARG A 76 -9.44 16.43 4.41
N ASN A 77 -9.38 17.61 3.80
CA ASN A 77 -8.47 17.90 2.69
C ASN A 77 -7.00 17.53 2.91
N LYS A 78 -6.47 17.77 4.11
CA LYS A 78 -5.07 17.44 4.44
C LYS A 78 -4.82 15.92 4.42
N VAL A 79 -5.77 15.16 4.96
CA VAL A 79 -5.72 13.69 4.99
C VAL A 79 -5.84 13.16 3.57
N THR A 80 -6.84 13.62 2.81
CA THR A 80 -7.03 13.22 1.40
C THR A 80 -5.78 13.46 0.56
N PHE A 81 -5.15 14.63 0.70
CA PHE A 81 -3.93 14.96 -0.03
C PHE A 81 -2.76 14.05 0.36
N ALA A 82 -2.50 13.89 1.66
CA ALA A 82 -1.38 13.10 2.17
C ALA A 82 -1.49 11.62 1.76
N THR A 83 -2.66 11.00 1.96
CA THR A 83 -2.87 9.58 1.61
C THR A 83 -2.86 9.38 0.09
N THR A 84 -3.40 10.31 -0.71
CA THR A 84 -3.27 10.25 -2.18
C THR A 84 -1.81 10.21 -2.60
N LEU A 85 -0.98 11.12 -2.07
CA LEU A 85 0.45 11.15 -2.41
C LEU A 85 1.16 9.84 -2.02
N LEU A 86 0.89 9.31 -0.84
CA LEU A 86 1.51 8.07 -0.37
C LEU A 86 1.09 6.86 -1.21
N HIS A 87 -0.19 6.70 -1.55
CA HIS A 87 -0.62 5.60 -2.41
C HIS A 87 -0.18 5.76 -3.86
N SER A 88 -0.17 6.97 -4.41
CA SER A 88 0.38 7.22 -5.75
C SER A 88 1.88 6.89 -5.79
N SER A 89 2.63 7.27 -4.77
CA SER A 89 4.07 6.95 -4.65
C SER A 89 4.29 5.44 -4.51
N GLY A 90 3.47 4.77 -3.72
CA GLY A 90 3.47 3.30 -3.60
C GLY A 90 3.18 2.62 -4.93
N ALA A 91 2.10 3.00 -5.61
CA ALA A 91 1.73 2.46 -6.92
C ALA A 91 2.84 2.65 -7.96
N ILE A 92 3.44 3.86 -8.03
CA ILE A 92 4.55 4.14 -8.94
C ILE A 92 5.77 3.26 -8.60
N SER A 93 6.17 3.22 -7.32
CA SER A 93 7.33 2.44 -6.88
C SER A 93 7.16 0.94 -7.15
N LEU A 94 5.96 0.41 -6.91
CA LEU A 94 5.66 -0.99 -7.22
C LEU A 94 5.58 -1.24 -8.72
N ALA A 95 5.07 -0.30 -9.52
CA ALA A 95 5.11 -0.40 -10.97
C ALA A 95 6.57 -0.48 -11.47
N PHE A 96 7.46 0.35 -10.93
CA PHE A 96 8.90 0.22 -11.20
C PHE A 96 9.42 -1.15 -10.82
N MET A 97 9.13 -1.66 -9.62
CA MET A 97 9.52 -3.00 -9.20
C MET A 97 9.07 -4.09 -10.19
N VAL A 98 7.84 -4.00 -10.72
CA VAL A 98 7.33 -4.91 -11.77
C VAL A 98 8.13 -4.79 -13.06
N PHE A 99 8.35 -3.59 -13.57
CA PHE A 99 9.00 -3.38 -14.88
C PHE A 99 10.53 -3.59 -14.86
N THR A 100 11.19 -3.28 -13.74
CA THR A 100 12.65 -3.36 -13.61
C THR A 100 13.11 -4.53 -12.75
N ARG A 101 12.21 -5.47 -12.41
CA ARG A 101 12.54 -6.75 -11.76
C ARG A 101 13.35 -6.59 -10.47
N TRP A 102 12.89 -5.73 -9.57
CA TRP A 102 13.61 -5.51 -8.30
C TRP A 102 13.55 -6.75 -7.39
N CYS A 103 14.62 -6.94 -6.62
CA CYS A 103 14.64 -7.92 -5.53
C CYS A 103 13.56 -7.60 -4.49
N SER A 104 12.91 -8.64 -3.96
CA SER A 104 11.82 -8.56 -2.96
C SER A 104 12.15 -7.72 -1.72
N VAL A 105 13.42 -7.62 -1.34
CA VAL A 105 13.87 -6.76 -0.22
C VAL A 105 13.56 -5.29 -0.46
N SER A 106 13.52 -4.85 -1.72
CA SER A 106 13.19 -3.47 -2.10
C SER A 106 11.74 -3.08 -1.80
N PHE A 107 10.89 -4.06 -1.47
CA PHE A 107 9.50 -3.82 -1.07
C PHE A 107 9.38 -3.21 0.33
N TRP A 108 10.32 -3.47 1.25
CA TRP A 108 10.21 -3.06 2.66
C TRP A 108 10.00 -1.55 2.86
N PRO A 109 10.73 -0.65 2.17
CA PRO A 109 10.47 0.79 2.26
C PRO A 109 9.07 1.18 1.76
N VAL A 110 8.60 0.52 0.69
CA VAL A 110 7.25 0.77 0.14
C VAL A 110 6.19 0.33 1.14
N PHE A 111 6.35 -0.85 1.75
CA PHE A 111 5.45 -1.32 2.80
C PHE A 111 5.38 -0.34 3.99
N ALA A 112 6.53 0.07 4.52
CA ALA A 112 6.58 0.97 5.68
C ALA A 112 5.96 2.33 5.37
N ILE A 113 6.31 2.95 4.24
CA ILE A 113 5.92 4.33 3.95
C ILE A 113 4.53 4.41 3.30
N CYS A 114 4.20 3.49 2.40
CA CYS A 114 3.02 3.59 1.54
C CYS A 114 1.87 2.66 1.95
N SER A 115 2.08 1.78 2.94
CA SER A 115 1.00 0.93 3.51
C SER A 115 0.77 1.24 5.00
N ILE A 116 1.84 1.26 5.82
CA ILE A 116 1.68 1.46 7.27
C ILE A 116 1.30 2.90 7.61
N ILE A 117 2.00 3.90 7.06
CA ILE A 117 1.73 5.31 7.39
C ILE A 117 0.30 5.74 6.95
N PRO A 118 -0.15 5.50 5.71
CA PRO A 118 -1.52 5.86 5.28
C PRO A 118 -2.58 5.24 6.18
N PHE A 119 -2.42 3.95 6.52
CA PHE A 119 -3.33 3.25 7.42
C PHE A 119 -3.46 3.95 8.78
N PHE A 120 -2.35 4.32 9.41
CA PHE A 120 -2.40 5.01 10.71
C PHE A 120 -3.02 6.40 10.61
N ILE A 121 -2.73 7.16 9.56
CA ILE A 121 -3.39 8.45 9.31
C ILE A 121 -4.91 8.24 9.28
N GLU A 122 -5.36 7.17 8.64
CA GLU A 122 -6.78 6.90 8.46
C GLU A 122 -7.48 6.37 9.70
N ILE A 123 -6.84 5.53 10.49
CA ILE A 123 -7.35 5.09 11.79
C ILE A 123 -7.47 6.27 12.75
N ILE A 124 -6.44 7.11 12.85
CA ILE A 124 -6.47 8.32 13.70
C ILE A 124 -7.63 9.22 13.26
N ASN A 125 -7.81 9.37 11.94
CA ASN A 125 -8.88 10.18 11.41
C ASN A 125 -10.27 9.61 11.71
N ALA A 126 -10.47 8.30 11.53
CA ALA A 126 -11.74 7.63 11.78
C ALA A 126 -12.13 7.68 13.26
N ILE A 127 -11.17 7.47 14.17
CA ILE A 127 -11.39 7.60 15.62
C ILE A 127 -11.76 9.04 15.97
N GLY A 128 -11.00 10.02 15.46
CA GLY A 128 -11.26 11.44 15.72
C GLY A 128 -12.62 11.91 15.20
N TYR A 129 -13.11 11.35 14.09
CA TYR A 129 -14.45 11.61 13.57
C TYR A 129 -15.56 11.09 14.50
N ASN A 130 -15.38 9.90 15.07
CA ASN A 130 -16.36 9.29 15.99
C ASN A 130 -16.50 10.07 17.31
N ILE A 131 -15.41 10.65 17.82
CA ILE A 131 -15.44 11.45 19.08
C ILE A 131 -16.15 12.80 18.88
N SER A 132 -16.15 13.35 17.66
CA SER A 132 -16.71 14.69 17.38
C SER A 132 -18.20 14.73 17.01
N ASN A 133 -18.83 13.57 16.81
CA ASN A 133 -20.25 13.42 16.48
C ASN A 133 -21.03 12.84 17.66
#